data_AF-A0A1Q2L228-F1
#
_entry.id   AF-A0A1Q2L228-F1
#
_cell.length_a   1.000
_cell.length_b   1.000
_cell.length_c   1.000
_cell.angle_alpha   90.00
_cell.angle_beta   90.00
_cell.angle_gamma   90.00
#
_symmetry.space_group_name_H-M   'P 1'
#
loop_
_entity.id
_entity.type
_entity.pdbx_description
1 polymer ?
#
loop_
_entity_poly.entity_id
_entity_poly.type
_entity_poly.pdbx_seq_one_letter_code
_entity_poly.pdbx_strand_id
1 'polypeptide(L)' 'MERKVVVPLTKSVKEVSPEKAEQALFSASHSLVTEGFEVSGEDRNLVRLLLTGEWTERQFQEAVKNRYNV' A
#
# COMPACT_ATOMS: atom_id res chain seq x y z
N MET A 1 -23.45 28.90 -0.33
CA MET A 1 -22.02 28.93 -0.73
C MET A 1 -21.43 27.60 -0.28
N GLU A 2 -21.54 26.58 -1.13
CA GLU A 2 -21.10 25.22 -0.79
C GLU A 2 -19.58 25.19 -0.80
N ARG A 3 -18.98 24.88 0.35
CA ARG A 3 -17.53 24.66 0.44
C ARG A 3 -17.23 23.34 -0.26
N LYS A 4 -16.77 23.41 -1.52
CA LYS A 4 -16.06 22.30 -2.15
C LYS A 4 -14.80 22.02 -1.33
N VAL A 5 -14.84 20.98 -0.51
CA VAL A 5 -13.63 20.38 0.05
C VAL A 5 -12.92 19.73 -1.14
N VAL A 6 -11.99 20.47 -1.74
CA VAL A 6 -11.04 19.90 -2.70
C VAL A 6 -10.08 19.05 -1.88
N VAL A 7 -10.42 17.77 -1.74
CA VAL A 7 -9.46 16.76 -1.25
C VAL A 7 -8.32 16.77 -2.27
N PRO A 8 -7.06 17.01 -1.89
CA PRO A 8 -5.96 16.89 -2.82
C PRO A 8 -5.90 15.42 -3.25
N LEU A 9 -6.35 15.14 -4.48
CA LEU A 9 -6.06 13.87 -5.11
C LEU A 9 -4.54 13.73 -5.21
N THR A 10 -4.05 12.56 -4.82
CA THR A 10 -2.68 12.08 -4.94
C THR A 10 -1.65 12.88 -4.12
N LYS A 11 -1.52 12.54 -2.83
CA LYS A 11 -0.17 12.56 -2.25
C LYS A 11 0.60 11.51 -3.02
N SER A 12 1.47 11.90 -3.95
CA SER A 12 2.43 10.98 -4.55
C SER A 12 3.08 10.21 -3.42
N VAL A 13 2.87 8.89 -3.38
CA VAL A 13 3.67 8.01 -2.53
C VAL A 13 5.09 8.33 -2.94
N LYS A 14 5.86 9.00 -2.07
CA LYS A 14 7.25 9.32 -2.38
C LYS A 14 7.90 7.99 -2.67
N GLU A 15 8.33 7.79 -3.92
CA GLU A 15 9.00 6.57 -4.34
C GLU A 15 10.13 6.27 -3.35
N VAL A 16 9.98 5.14 -2.66
CA VAL A 16 10.93 4.68 -1.67
C VAL A 16 11.89 3.73 -2.38
N SER A 17 13.18 3.79 -2.05
CA SER A 17 14.13 2.83 -2.62
C SER A 17 13.69 1.39 -2.26
N PRO A 18 13.92 0.41 -3.15
CA PRO A 18 13.50 -0.98 -2.90
C PRO A 18 13.96 -1.51 -1.54
N GLU A 19 15.20 -1.20 -1.13
CA GLU A 19 15.77 -1.63 0.16
C GLU A 19 14.98 -1.07 1.36
N LYS A 20 14.61 0.21 1.30
CA LYS A 20 13.83 0.86 2.36
C LYS A 20 12.39 0.36 2.37
N ALA A 21 11.81 0.08 1.20
CA ALA A 21 10.49 -0.53 1.09
C ALA A 21 10.47 -1.93 1.71
N GLU A 22 11.48 -2.77 1.42
CA GLU A 22 11.62 -4.10 2.00
C GLU A 22 11.78 -4.05 3.53
N GLN A 23 12.59 -3.11 4.05
CA GLN A 23 12.76 -2.96 5.50
C GLN A 23 11.46 -2.53 6.20
N ALA A 24 10.71 -1.60 5.60
CA ALA A 24 9.41 -1.17 6.11
C ALA A 24 8.39 -2.32 6.06
N LEU A 25 8.34 -3.06 4.95
CA LEU A 25 7.48 -4.23 4.79
C LEU A 25 7.80 -5.33 5.79
N PHE A 26 9.08 -5.62 6.03
CA PHE A 26 9.50 -6.60 7.03
C PHE A 26 8.98 -6.23 8.41
N SER A 27 9.21 -4.98 8.82
CA SER A 27 8.78 -4.48 10.14
C SER A 27 7.26 -4.51 10.30
N ALA A 28 6.52 -4.02 9.28
CA ALA A 28 5.06 -4.00 9.30
C ALA A 28 4.46 -5.41 9.30
N SER A 29 4.97 -6.30 8.44
CA SER A 29 4.52 -7.69 8.38
C SER A 29 4.78 -8.41 9.71
N HIS A 30 5.95 -8.19 10.32
CA HIS A 30 6.28 -8.76 11.62
C HIS A 30 5.31 -8.30 12.72
N SER A 31 4.95 -7.02 12.75
CA SER A 31 3.97 -6.49 13.73
C SER A 31 2.61 -7.16 13.57
N LEU A 32 2.10 -7.23 12.34
CA LEU A 32 0.81 -7.86 12.03
C LEU A 32 0.80 -9.34 12.40
N VAL A 33 1.86 -10.08 12.05
CA VAL A 33 2.01 -11.50 12.42
C VAL A 33 2.08 -11.69 13.93
N THR A 34 2.76 -10.80 14.66
CA THR A 34 2.83 -10.83 16.13
C THR A 34 1.44 -10.66 16.76
N GLU A 35 0.58 -9.86 16.14
CA GLU A 35 -0.81 -9.65 16.56
C GLU A 35 -1.76 -10.77 16.09
N GLY A 36 -1.25 -11.77 15.36
CA GLY A 36 -2.02 -12.93 14.90
C GLY A 36 -2.68 -12.76 13.52
N PHE A 37 -2.35 -11.70 12.78
CA PHE A 37 -2.80 -11.54 11.41
C PHE A 37 -1.94 -12.34 10.44
N GLU A 38 -2.57 -12.98 9.47
CA GLU A 38 -1.87 -13.61 8.35
C GLU A 38 -1.46 -12.54 7.33
N VAL A 39 -0.18 -12.54 6.94
CA VAL A 39 0.36 -11.66 5.90
C VAL A 39 0.98 -12.53 4.83
N SER A 40 0.35 -12.60 3.66
CA SER A 40 0.86 -13.40 2.55
C SER A 40 2.00 -12.71 1.80
N GLY A 41 2.78 -13.49 1.05
CA GLY A 41 3.80 -12.93 0.15
C GLY A 41 3.21 -12.02 -0.93
N GLU A 42 1.98 -12.28 -1.37
CA GLU A 42 1.28 -11.44 -2.33
C GLU A 42 0.88 -10.10 -1.73
N ASP A 43 0.41 -10.06 -0.48
CA ASP A 43 0.05 -8.80 0.20
C ASP A 43 1.28 -7.89 0.34
N ARG A 44 2.43 -8.49 0.70
CA ARG A 44 3.72 -7.78 0.74
C ARG A 44 4.11 -7.24 -0.63
N ASN A 45 3.92 -8.03 -1.69
CA ASN A 45 4.27 -7.61 -3.05
C ASN A 45 3.36 -6.46 -3.54
N LEU A 46 2.05 -6.50 -3.27
CA LEU A 46 1.13 -5.43 -3.64
C LEU A 46 1.56 -4.08 -3.03
N VAL A 47 1.90 -4.09 -1.74
CA VAL A 47 2.37 -2.88 -1.04
C VAL A 47 3.75 -2.46 -1.54
N ARG A 48 4.65 -3.42 -1.82
CA ARG A 48 5.98 -3.13 -2.39
C ARG A 48 5.87 -2.36 -3.71
N LEU A 49 5.06 -2.86 -4.64
CA LEU A 49 4.85 -2.25 -5.96
C LEU A 49 4.30 -0.82 -5.86
N LEU A 50 3.44 -0.54 -4.86
CA LEU A 50 2.97 0.81 -4.58
C LEU A 50 4.10 1.71 -4.03
N LEU A 51 4.90 1.20 -3.09
CA LEU A 51 5.97 1.98 -2.43
C LEU A 51 7.13 2.30 -3.37
N THR A 52 7.45 1.40 -4.31
CA THR A 52 8.51 1.60 -5.31
C THR A 52 8.06 2.41 -6.52
N GLY A 53 6.77 2.76 -6.61
CA GLY A 53 6.20 3.49 -7.75
C GLY A 53 5.94 2.64 -8.99
N GLU A 54 6.20 1.33 -8.93
CA GLU A 54 5.88 0.40 -10.03
C GLU A 54 4.37 0.37 -10.32
N TRP A 55 3.55 0.55 -9.27
CA TRP A 55 2.10 0.68 -9.37
C TRP A 55 1.61 2.04 -8.88
N THR A 56 0.59 2.54 -9.57
CA THR A 56 -0.18 3.69 -9.10
C THR A 56 -1.11 3.32 -7.95
N GLU A 57 -1.52 4.32 -7.16
CA GLU A 57 -2.52 4.13 -6.10
C GLU A 57 -3.83 3.51 -6.63
N ARG A 58 -4.24 3.87 -7.85
CA ARG A 58 -5.45 3.29 -8.49
C ARG A 58 -5.30 1.79 -8.74
N GLN A 59 -4.17 1.37 -9.33
CA GLN A 59 -3.90 -0.05 -9.59
C GLN A 59 -3.84 -0.86 -8.30
N PHE A 60 -3.21 -0.31 -7.26
CA PHE A 60 -3.20 -0.92 -5.94
C PHE A 60 -4.62 -1.07 -5.37
N GLN A 61 -5.43 -0.01 -5.40
CA GLN A 61 -6.82 -0.06 -4.91
C GLN A 61 -7.66 -1.08 -5.67
N GLU A 62 -7.57 -1.13 -7.01
CA GLU A 62 -8.28 -2.11 -7.83
C GLU A 62 -7.85 -3.55 -7.52
N ALA A 63 -6.55 -3.79 -7.36
CA ALA A 63 -6.04 -5.10 -6.99
C ALA A 63 -6.53 -5.56 -5.61
N VAL A 64 -6.51 -4.67 -4.61
CA VAL A 64 -7.04 -4.95 -3.26
C VAL A 64 -8.54 -5.25 -3.31
N LYS A 65 -9.32 -4.42 -4.01
CA LYS A 65 -10.78 -4.64 -4.18
C LYS A 65 -11.09 -5.98 -4.81
N ASN A 66 -10.39 -6.34 -5.89
CA ASN A 66 -10.59 -7.61 -6.57
C ASN A 66 -10.19 -8.81 -5.69
N ARG A 67 -9.11 -8.68 -4.91
CA ARG A 67 -8.61 -9.76 -4.04
C ARG A 67 -9.54 -10.05 -2.87
N TYR A 68 -10.04 -9.01 -2.22
CA TYR A 68 -10.89 -9.15 -1.03
C TYR A 68 -12.38 -9.02 -1.31
N ASN A 69 -12.75 -8.78 -2.58
CA ASN A 69 -14.13 -8.57 -3.04
C ASN A 69 -14.86 -7.48 -2.23
N VAL A 70 -14.22 -6.29 -2.13
CA VAL A 70 -14.68 -5.12 -1.36
C VAL A 70 -14.97 -3.90 -2.21
#